data_AF-A0A954L2U2-F1
#
_entry.id   AF-A0A954L2U2-F1
#
_cell.length_a   1.000
_cell.length_b   1.000
_cell.length_c   1.000
_cell.angle_alpha   90.00
_cell.angle_beta   90.00
_cell.angle_gamma   90.00
#
_symmetry.space_group_name_H-M   'P 1'
#
loop_
_entity.id
_entity.type
_entity.pdbx_description
1 polymer ?
#
loop_
_entity_poly.entity_id
_entity_poly.type
_entity_poly.pdbx_seq_one_letter_code
_entity_poly.pdbx_strand_id
1 'polypeptide(L)'
;MMRAATLTVTACLFATAAFSVTQAYGACEFVRLRDVGGGFVLAESGRAFVPWGFNYDHDADGRLLEDYWEEHWAEVESAFREMKALGATVTRIHLQF
;
A
#
# COMPACT_ATOMS: atom_id res chain seq x y z
N MET A 1 6.76 -59.59 -26.86
CA MET A 1 7.67 -58.76 -27.67
C MET A 1 7.19 -57.31 -27.59
N MET A 2 8.05 -56.45 -27.06
CA MET A 2 7.83 -55.05 -26.71
C MET A 2 7.65 -54.17 -27.96
N ARG A 3 6.67 -53.27 -27.99
CA ARG A 3 6.69 -52.09 -28.89
C ARG A 3 6.51 -50.83 -28.04
N ALA A 4 7.53 -50.00 -28.06
CA ALA A 4 7.68 -48.78 -27.30
C ALA A 4 6.61 -47.74 -27.71
N ALA A 5 5.98 -47.12 -26.72
CA ALA A 5 5.17 -45.93 -26.92
C ALA A 5 6.10 -44.70 -26.92
N THR A 6 6.21 -44.03 -28.06
CA THR A 6 6.95 -42.77 -28.19
C THR A 6 6.13 -41.66 -27.55
N LEU A 7 6.61 -41.13 -26.42
CA LEU A 7 6.00 -39.99 -25.73
C LEU A 7 6.54 -38.69 -26.36
N THR A 8 5.73 -38.02 -27.17
CA THR A 8 6.08 -36.70 -27.71
C THR A 8 5.86 -35.67 -26.62
N VAL A 9 6.94 -35.17 -26.00
CA VAL A 9 6.87 -34.06 -25.04
C VAL A 9 6.79 -32.76 -25.84
N THR A 10 5.60 -32.18 -25.95
CA THR A 10 5.43 -30.82 -26.46
C THR A 10 5.88 -29.85 -25.37
N ALA A 11 7.09 -29.30 -25.52
CA ALA A 11 7.56 -28.20 -24.69
C ALA A 11 6.77 -26.92 -25.06
N CYS A 12 5.77 -26.57 -24.25
CA CYS A 12 5.19 -25.23 -24.30
C CYS A 12 6.23 -24.24 -23.80
N LEU A 13 6.83 -23.48 -24.71
CA LEU A 13 7.60 -22.28 -24.36
C LEU A 13 6.64 -21.28 -23.70
N PHE A 14 6.66 -21.18 -22.37
CA PHE A 14 6.04 -20.07 -21.66
C PHE A 14 6.92 -18.84 -21.88
N ALA A 15 6.56 -18.01 -22.88
CA ALA A 15 7.08 -16.67 -22.99
C ALA A 15 6.59 -15.87 -21.77
N THR A 16 7.45 -15.72 -20.76
CA THR A 16 7.20 -14.83 -19.63
C THR A 16 7.28 -13.40 -20.14
N ALA A 17 6.14 -12.85 -20.57
CA ALA A 17 6.00 -11.42 -20.75
C ALA A 17 6.10 -10.78 -19.35
N ALA A 18 7.17 -10.01 -19.11
CA ALA A 18 7.28 -9.18 -17.93
C ALA A 18 6.18 -8.11 -18.00
N PHE A 19 5.05 -8.37 -17.37
CA PHE A 19 4.02 -7.37 -17.14
C PHE A 19 4.54 -6.40 -16.09
N SER A 20 5.12 -5.29 -16.53
CA SER A 20 5.26 -4.12 -15.66
C SER A 20 3.88 -3.52 -15.46
N VAL A 21 3.26 -3.85 -14.33
CA VAL A 21 2.09 -3.10 -13.85
C VAL A 21 2.61 -1.77 -13.32
N THR A 22 2.74 -0.79 -14.20
CA THR A 22 2.87 0.60 -13.76
C THR A 22 1.52 1.02 -13.22
N GLN A 23 1.25 0.72 -11.95
CA GLN A 23 0.04 1.19 -11.30
C GLN A 23 0.16 2.70 -11.17
N ALA A 24 -0.55 3.42 -12.05
CA ALA A 24 -0.74 4.85 -11.89
C ALA A 24 -1.42 5.05 -10.53
N TYR A 25 -0.69 5.61 -9.57
CA TYR A 25 -1.31 6.12 -8.36
C TYR A 25 -2.22 7.26 -8.81
N GLY A 26 -3.53 7.00 -8.82
CA GLY A 26 -4.52 8.04 -9.08
C GLY A 26 -4.28 9.19 -8.10
N ALA A 27 -4.33 10.43 -8.58
CA ALA A 27 -4.18 11.59 -7.73
C ALA A 27 -5.19 11.50 -6.57
N CYS A 28 -4.69 11.46 -5.34
CA CYS A 28 -5.54 11.55 -4.16
C CYS A 28 -6.12 12.96 -4.08
N GLU A 29 -7.44 13.03 -3.90
CA GLU A 29 -8.13 14.29 -3.61
C GLU A 29 -7.64 14.88 -2.28
N PHE A 30 -7.49 16.20 -2.21
CA PHE A 30 -7.17 16.85 -0.94
C PHE A 30 -8.33 16.71 0.04
N VAL A 31 -8.03 16.56 1.33
CA VAL A 31 -9.05 16.61 2.40
C VAL A 31 -9.22 18.07 2.85
N ARG A 32 -10.46 18.53 2.95
CA ARG A 32 -10.80 19.87 3.46
C ARG A 32 -11.93 19.82 4.50
N LEU A 33 -12.12 20.92 5.21
CA LEU A 33 -13.32 21.10 6.04
C LEU A 33 -14.55 21.27 5.13
N ARG A 34 -15.68 20.68 5.54
CA ARG A 34 -16.98 20.88 4.88
C ARG A 34 -17.46 22.32 5.10
N ASP A 35 -17.56 22.69 6.37
CA ASP A 35 -17.97 23.97 6.95
C ASP A 35 -17.51 24.00 8.43
N VAL A 36 -17.86 25.06 9.16
CA VAL A 36 -17.55 25.17 10.59
C VAL A 36 -18.37 24.13 11.36
N GLY A 37 -17.70 23.07 11.83
CA GLY A 37 -18.31 22.01 12.63
C GLY A 37 -18.81 20.79 11.84
N GLY A 38 -18.82 20.81 10.50
CA GLY A 38 -19.36 19.72 9.66
C GLY A 38 -18.36 18.65 9.20
N GLY A 39 -17.20 18.55 9.83
CA GLY A 39 -16.19 17.51 9.56
C GLY A 39 -15.44 17.69 8.24
N PHE A 40 -14.99 16.57 7.66
CA PHE A 40 -14.09 16.56 6.49
C PHE A 40 -14.77 16.04 5.21
N VAL A 41 -14.30 16.54 4.08
CA VAL A 41 -14.68 16.08 2.73
C VAL A 41 -13.48 16.03 1.81
N LEU A 42 -13.57 15.21 0.76
CA LEU A 42 -12.64 15.26 -0.37
C LEU A 42 -12.92 16.51 -1.23
N ALA A 43 -11.88 17.24 -1.62
CA ALA A 43 -11.98 18.60 -2.13
C ALA A 43 -12.74 18.68 -3.46
N GLU A 44 -12.48 17.73 -4.37
CA GLU A 44 -13.04 17.69 -5.72
C GLU A 44 -14.43 17.04 -5.75
N SER A 45 -14.59 15.88 -5.14
CA SER A 45 -15.83 15.09 -5.18
C SER A 45 -16.86 15.51 -4.12
N GLY A 46 -16.44 16.22 -3.08
CA GLY A 46 -17.30 16.58 -1.95
C GLY A 46 -17.76 15.39 -1.09
N ARG A 47 -17.24 14.19 -1.35
CA ARG A 47 -17.56 12.99 -0.57
C ARG A 47 -17.10 13.15 0.87
N ALA A 48 -17.93 12.70 1.82
CA ALA A 48 -17.56 12.69 3.23
C ALA A 48 -16.29 11.88 3.44
N PHE A 49 -15.34 12.45 4.18
CA PHE A 49 -14.13 11.77 4.60
C PHE A 49 -14.20 11.57 6.12
N VAL A 50 -14.20 10.31 6.56
CA VAL A 50 -14.18 9.95 7.99
C VAL A 50 -12.80 9.38 8.30
N PRO A 51 -11.94 10.11 9.03
CA PRO A 51 -10.63 9.61 9.38
C PRO A 51 -10.77 8.45 10.36
N TRP A 52 -10.28 7.28 9.95
CA TRP A 52 -10.17 6.10 10.80
C TRP A 52 -8.83 5.42 10.51
N GLY A 53 -8.05 5.19 11.55
CA GLY A 53 -6.78 4.49 11.42
C GLY A 53 -5.88 4.64 12.64
N PHE A 54 -4.57 4.70 12.40
CA PHE A 54 -3.57 4.40 13.42
C PHE A 54 -2.63 5.57 13.67
N ASN A 55 -2.04 5.60 14.86
CA ASN A 55 -0.81 6.35 15.11
C ASN A 55 0.37 5.45 14.75
N TYR A 56 1.39 6.03 14.13
CA TYR A 56 2.64 5.36 13.76
C TYR A 56 3.80 6.29 14.07
N ASP A 57 4.29 6.23 15.31
CA ASP A 57 5.30 7.16 15.85
C ASP A 57 6.64 6.46 16.14
N HIS A 58 6.61 5.37 16.91
CA HIS A 58 7.78 4.63 17.36
C HIS A 58 7.74 3.19 16.87
N ASP A 59 8.92 2.62 16.62
CA ASP A 59 9.08 1.18 16.45
C ASP A 59 9.17 0.45 17.81
N ALA A 60 9.43 -0.86 17.77
CA ALA A 60 9.53 -1.69 18.97
C ALA A 60 10.70 -1.30 19.90
N ASP A 61 11.73 -0.66 19.35
CA ASP A 61 12.93 -0.21 20.08
C ASP A 61 12.78 1.24 20.58
N GLY A 62 11.67 1.91 20.25
CA GLY A 62 11.40 3.28 20.65
C GLY A 62 12.10 4.33 19.79
N ARG A 63 12.53 3.99 18.57
CA ARG A 63 13.07 4.95 17.60
C ARG A 63 11.95 5.74 16.94
N LEU A 64 12.17 7.02 16.63
CA LEU A 64 11.22 7.81 15.85
C LEU A 64 11.22 7.32 14.40
N LEU A 65 10.10 7.47 13.68
CA LEU A 65 9.97 7.06 12.29
C LEU A 65 11.11 7.59 11.40
N GLU A 66 11.44 8.87 11.54
CA GLU A 66 12.49 9.53 10.78
C GLU A 66 13.90 8.99 11.04
N ASP A 67 14.13 8.33 12.17
CA ASP A 67 15.43 7.76 12.52
C ASP A 67 15.73 6.46 11.76
N TYR A 68 14.71 5.80 11.22
CA TYR A 68 14.87 4.46 10.63
C TYR A 68 14.24 4.27 9.25
N TRP A 69 13.34 5.15 8.80
CA TRP A 69 12.55 4.95 7.58
C TRP A 69 13.38 4.78 6.29
N GLU A 70 14.59 5.31 6.23
CA GLU A 70 15.47 5.24 5.05
C GLU A 70 16.11 3.85 4.96
N GLU A 71 16.56 3.33 6.10
CA GLU A 71 17.22 2.02 6.19
C GLU A 71 16.22 0.86 6.20
N HIS A 72 15.06 1.05 6.83
CA HIS A 72 14.05 0.01 7.07
C HIS A 72 12.73 0.28 6.32
N TRP A 73 12.80 0.87 5.12
CA TRP A 73 11.60 1.23 4.34
C TRP A 73 10.63 0.06 4.12
N ALA A 74 11.16 -1.15 3.90
CA ALA A 74 10.32 -2.32 3.66
C ALA A 74 9.41 -2.67 4.85
N GLU A 75 9.87 -2.43 6.08
CA GLU A 75 9.09 -2.65 7.30
C GLU A 75 7.97 -1.59 7.41
N VAL A 76 8.30 -0.31 7.16
CA VAL A 76 7.33 0.79 7.12
C VAL A 76 6.24 0.53 6.07
N GLU A 77 6.64 0.10 4.87
CA GLU A 77 5.71 -0.24 3.80
C GLU A 77 4.79 -1.40 4.20
N SER A 78 5.34 -2.47 4.80
CA SER A 78 4.55 -3.61 5.28
C SER A 78 3.52 -3.18 6.32
N ALA A 79 3.93 -2.38 7.31
CA ALA A 79 3.02 -1.86 8.33
C ALA A 79 1.86 -1.07 7.70
N PHE A 80 2.12 -0.24 6.69
CA PHE A 80 1.06 0.53 6.02
C PHE A 80 0.13 -0.37 5.19
N ARG A 81 0.65 -1.45 4.59
CA ARG A 81 -0.18 -2.46 3.91
C ARG A 81 -1.08 -3.20 4.89
N GLU A 82 -0.59 -3.54 6.07
CA GLU A 82 -1.38 -4.17 7.13
C GLU A 82 -2.49 -3.22 7.64
N MET A 83 -2.16 -1.96 7.95
CA MET A 83 -3.17 -0.95 8.32
C MET A 83 -4.22 -0.78 7.23
N LYS A 84 -3.81 -0.79 5.96
CA LYS A 84 -4.75 -0.72 4.82
C LYS A 84 -5.65 -1.95 4.75
N ALA A 85 -5.12 -3.15 4.99
CA ALA A 85 -5.89 -4.39 5.02
C ALA A 85 -6.93 -4.40 6.14
N LEU A 86 -6.66 -3.71 7.26
CA LEU A 86 -7.61 -3.49 8.35
C LEU A 86 -8.68 -2.43 8.02
N GLY A 87 -8.56 -1.73 6.89
CA GLY A 87 -9.52 -0.73 6.41
C GLY A 87 -9.12 0.72 6.71
N ALA A 88 -7.89 0.99 7.15
CA ALA A 88 -7.48 2.34 7.52
C ALA A 88 -7.59 3.31 6.34
N THR A 89 -8.05 4.52 6.64
CA THR A 89 -8.11 5.65 5.70
C THR A 89 -7.04 6.69 5.98
N VAL A 90 -6.45 6.69 7.18
CA VAL A 90 -5.42 7.64 7.61
C VAL A 90 -4.42 6.96 8.56
N THR A 91 -3.16 7.39 8.47
CA THR A 91 -2.14 7.10 9.49
C THR A 91 -1.56 8.43 9.96
N ARG A 92 -1.47 8.63 11.27
CA ARG A 92 -0.83 9.81 11.87
C ARG A 92 0.62 9.47 12.21
N ILE A 93 1.55 10.24 11.65
CA ILE A 93 2.97 10.20 12.00
C ILE A 93 3.35 11.44 12.83
N HIS A 94 4.45 11.35 13.58
CA HIS A 94 5.00 12.44 14.39
C HIS A 94 6.47 12.62 14.02
N LEU A 95 6.85 13.81 13.54
CA LEU A 95 8.22 14.15 13.12
C LEU A 95 8.80 15.21 14.06
N GLN A 96 10.06 15.06 14.48
CA GLN A 96 10.72 15.84 15.52
C GLN A 96 12.07 16.46 15.09
N PHE A 97 12.16 16.97 13.86
CA PHE A 97 13.34 17.63 13.30
C PHE A 97 14.11 18.55 14.26
#